data_AF-A0A1Q6DVW5-F1
#
_entry.id   AF-A0A1Q6DVW5-F1
#
_cell.length_a   1.000
_cell.length_b   1.000
_cell.length_c   1.000
_cell.angle_alpha   90.00
_cell.angle_beta   90.00
_cell.angle_gamma   90.00
#
_symmetry.space_group_name_H-M   'P 1'
#
loop_
_entity.id
_entity.type
_entity.pdbx_description
1 polymer ?
#
loop_
_entity_poly.entity_id
_entity_poly.type
_entity_poly.pdbx_seq_one_letter_code
_entity_poly.pdbx_strand_id
1 'polypeptide(L)'
;MSEGRRAFRRYFGYFTILFGMRNTGFSTKKLNLRGKIIFKVTEFERDLVDAFNSFFDENGINAIAYRRKQHRFSSQFVDILVDSLNPSYYLAIENKSISVASGTSCLYFSQHFSENQISRIDNFLEKSGRSGFLSVELKMGKGNKRRAYMIPWDQVKKKVENDEVGFELNEIKSFVKLKRDGGGYRIPYKFI
;
A
#
# COMPACT_ATOMS: atom_id res chain seq x y z
N MET A 1 -0.32 -59.50 14.29
CA MET A 1 -1.73 -59.07 14.29
C MET A 1 -1.74 -57.61 13.81
N SER A 2 -1.87 -57.32 12.50
CA SER A 2 -3.14 -57.16 11.74
C SER A 2 -4.09 -56.17 12.45
N GLU A 3 -4.59 -55.06 11.92
CA GLU A 3 -5.02 -54.57 10.59
C GLU A 3 -4.98 -53.01 10.65
N GLY A 4 -5.05 -52.17 9.61
CA GLY A 4 -5.62 -52.30 8.27
C GLY A 4 -6.85 -51.40 8.07
N ARG A 5 -6.62 -50.12 7.69
CA ARG A 5 -7.40 -49.28 6.74
C ARG A 5 -8.78 -48.65 7.12
N ARG A 6 -8.80 -47.33 6.88
CA ARG A 6 -9.83 -46.47 6.22
C ARG A 6 -11.19 -46.25 6.90
N ALA A 7 -11.46 -44.98 7.22
CA ALA A 7 -12.63 -44.27 6.67
C ALA A 7 -12.40 -42.75 6.66
N PHE A 8 -12.56 -42.18 5.46
CA PHE A 8 -12.46 -40.78 5.11
C PHE A 8 -13.87 -40.19 5.19
N ARG A 9 -14.12 -39.13 5.98
CA ARG A 9 -15.22 -38.19 5.70
C ARG A 9 -15.01 -36.84 6.36
N ARG A 10 -15.01 -35.82 5.49
CA ARG A 10 -14.94 -34.37 5.68
C ARG A 10 -15.95 -33.88 6.73
N TYR A 11 -15.60 -32.85 7.51
CA TYR A 11 -16.23 -31.52 7.44
C TYR A 11 -15.39 -30.48 8.20
N PHE A 12 -14.98 -29.45 7.45
CA PHE A 12 -14.57 -28.08 7.80
C PHE A 12 -14.07 -27.74 9.21
N GLY A 13 -12.79 -27.36 9.29
CA GLY A 13 -12.25 -26.56 10.39
C GLY A 13 -11.08 -25.69 9.92
N TYR A 14 -11.28 -24.38 9.86
CA TYR A 14 -10.20 -23.41 9.67
C TYR A 14 -9.26 -23.49 10.89
N PHE A 15 -8.01 -23.89 10.69
CA PHE A 15 -7.00 -23.80 11.75
C PHE A 15 -6.53 -22.35 11.87
N THR A 16 -7.06 -21.64 12.87
CA THR A 16 -6.53 -20.35 13.32
C THR A 16 -5.55 -20.64 14.44
N ILE A 17 -4.24 -20.57 14.16
CA ILE A 17 -3.23 -20.62 15.23
C ILE A 17 -3.21 -19.22 15.85
N LEU A 18 -3.91 -19.07 16.98
CA LEU A 18 -3.84 -17.89 17.85
C LEU A 18 -2.61 -18.06 18.76
N PHE A 19 -1.59 -17.22 18.59
CA PHE A 19 -0.62 -16.95 19.65
C PHE A 19 -0.80 -15.49 20.08
N GLY A 20 -0.84 -15.28 21.39
CA GLY A 20 -1.41 -14.09 22.03
C GLY A 20 -0.59 -12.80 21.94
N MET A 21 -1.36 -11.70 21.95
CA MET A 21 -1.05 -10.36 22.47
C MET A 21 0.02 -9.50 21.77
N ARG A 22 -0.42 -8.66 20.81
CA ARG A 22 -0.60 -7.19 20.94
C ARG A 22 -1.03 -6.64 19.56
N ASN A 23 -2.08 -5.82 19.56
CA ASN A 23 -2.68 -5.23 18.36
C ASN A 23 -1.71 -4.22 17.70
N THR A 24 -0.90 -4.70 16.76
CA THR A 24 -0.18 -3.88 15.78
C THR A 24 -0.70 -4.26 14.40
N GLY A 25 -0.98 -3.27 13.54
CA GLY A 25 -1.59 -3.46 12.23
C GLY A 25 -0.89 -4.54 11.40
N PHE A 26 -1.49 -5.73 11.35
CA PHE A 26 -0.96 -6.85 10.59
C PHE A 26 -1.30 -6.72 9.11
N SER A 27 -0.28 -6.75 8.26
CA SER A 27 -0.43 -7.22 6.89
C SER A 27 -0.87 -8.69 6.93
N THR A 28 -2.10 -8.97 6.52
CA THR A 28 -2.67 -10.33 6.61
C THR A 28 -2.01 -11.24 5.58
N LYS A 29 -1.01 -12.04 5.99
CA LYS A 29 -0.55 -13.21 5.22
C LYS A 29 -1.59 -14.32 5.36
N LYS A 30 -2.39 -14.58 4.32
CA LYS A 30 -3.28 -15.74 4.23
C LYS A 30 -2.62 -16.83 3.39
N LEU A 31 -2.47 -18.02 3.96
CA LEU A 31 -2.08 -19.25 3.26
C LEU A 31 -3.33 -19.89 2.64
N ASN A 32 -3.24 -20.33 1.37
CA ASN A 32 -4.24 -21.22 0.81
C ASN A 32 -3.92 -22.69 1.15
N LEU A 33 -4.88 -23.59 0.89
CA LEU A 33 -4.78 -25.05 1.12
C LEU A 33 -3.59 -25.75 0.43
N ARG A 34 -2.78 -25.03 -0.36
CA ARG A 34 -1.57 -25.53 -1.05
C ARG A 34 -0.27 -24.86 -0.59
N GLY A 35 -0.26 -24.15 0.54
CA GLY A 35 0.96 -23.49 1.06
C GLY A 35 1.51 -22.37 0.17
N LYS A 36 0.71 -21.83 -0.76
CA LYS A 36 1.07 -20.62 -1.49
C LYS A 36 0.71 -19.41 -0.65
N ILE A 37 1.71 -18.55 -0.41
CA ILE A 37 1.52 -17.20 0.12
C ILE A 37 0.78 -16.43 -0.97
N ILE A 38 -0.48 -16.07 -0.71
CA ILE A 38 -1.22 -15.15 -1.57
C ILE A 38 -0.88 -13.74 -1.08
N PHE A 39 -0.17 -12.97 -1.91
CA PHE A 39 -0.06 -11.54 -1.70
C PHE A 39 -1.45 -10.94 -1.92
N LYS A 40 -2.07 -10.47 -0.84
CA LYS A 40 -3.41 -9.92 -0.88
C LYS A 40 -3.29 -8.55 -1.55
N VAL A 41 -3.65 -8.49 -2.83
CA VAL A 41 -3.92 -7.23 -3.54
C VAL A 41 -4.82 -6.39 -2.64
N THR A 42 -4.37 -5.19 -2.28
CA THR A 42 -5.22 -4.27 -1.54
C THR A 42 -6.18 -3.60 -2.52
N GLU A 43 -7.43 -3.43 -2.12
CA GLU A 43 -8.41 -2.62 -2.88
C GLU A 43 -7.86 -1.20 -3.10
N PHE A 44 -7.08 -0.66 -2.15
CA PHE A 44 -6.50 0.67 -2.25
C PHE A 44 -5.53 0.82 -3.43
N GLU A 45 -4.60 -0.12 -3.63
CA GLU A 45 -3.69 -0.07 -4.79
C GLU A 45 -4.44 -0.17 -6.12
N ARG A 46 -5.46 -1.03 -6.19
CA ARG A 46 -6.27 -1.17 -7.40
C ARG A 46 -7.03 0.12 -7.69
N ASP A 47 -7.78 0.61 -6.70
CA ASP A 47 -8.56 1.85 -6.81
C ASP A 47 -7.67 3.03 -7.20
N LEU A 48 -6.42 3.06 -6.72
CA LEU A 48 -5.48 4.14 -7.05
C LEU A 48 -4.94 4.03 -8.48
N VAL A 49 -4.62 2.82 -8.96
CA VAL A 49 -4.24 2.61 -10.37
C VAL A 49 -5.36 3.00 -11.31
N ASP A 50 -6.59 2.58 -11.02
CA ASP A 50 -7.76 2.93 -11.82
C ASP A 50 -7.97 4.45 -11.82
N ALA A 51 -7.81 5.11 -10.66
CA ALA A 51 -7.91 6.57 -10.55
C ALA A 51 -6.86 7.31 -11.40
N PHE A 52 -5.61 6.85 -11.43
CA PHE A 52 -4.57 7.45 -12.26
C PHE A 52 -4.85 7.27 -13.75
N ASN A 53 -5.23 6.06 -14.17
CA ASN A 53 -5.52 5.81 -15.58
C ASN A 53 -6.75 6.59 -16.05
N SER A 54 -7.82 6.65 -15.26
CA SER A 54 -8.97 7.51 -15.57
C SER A 54 -8.57 8.99 -15.66
N PHE A 55 -7.71 9.47 -14.75
CA PHE A 55 -7.19 10.84 -14.84
C PHE A 55 -6.40 11.07 -16.14
N PHE A 56 -5.57 10.13 -16.57
CA PHE A 56 -4.82 10.27 -17.82
C PHE A 56 -5.74 10.26 -19.05
N ASP A 57 -6.69 9.34 -19.09
CA ASP A 57 -7.67 9.24 -20.18
C ASP A 57 -8.53 10.50 -20.28
N GLU A 58 -9.08 10.97 -19.16
CA GLU A 58 -9.92 12.18 -19.09
C GLU A 58 -9.18 13.45 -19.51
N ASN A 59 -7.86 13.51 -19.34
CA ASN A 59 -7.03 14.68 -19.62
C ASN A 59 -6.17 14.53 -20.88
N GLY A 60 -6.31 13.43 -21.64
CA GLY A 60 -5.52 13.19 -22.85
C GLY A 60 -4.02 13.09 -22.61
N ILE A 61 -3.62 12.58 -21.43
CA ILE A 61 -2.22 12.44 -21.03
C ILE A 61 -1.71 11.07 -21.46
N ASN A 62 -0.60 11.02 -22.21
CA ASN A 62 0.07 9.77 -22.56
C ASN A 62 0.86 9.22 -21.36
N ALA A 63 0.17 8.49 -20.48
CA ALA A 63 0.73 7.84 -19.31
C ALA A 63 -0.03 6.54 -18.97
N ILE A 64 0.62 5.61 -18.28
CA ILE A 64 -0.02 4.39 -17.79
C ILE A 64 0.41 4.09 -16.36
N ALA A 65 -0.56 3.93 -15.47
CA ALA A 65 -0.37 3.44 -14.12
C ALA A 65 -0.56 1.93 -14.06
N TYR A 66 0.34 1.23 -13.36
CA TYR A 66 0.24 -0.20 -13.16
C TYR A 66 0.89 -0.65 -11.85
N ARG A 67 0.39 -1.78 -11.32
CA ARG A 67 0.96 -2.43 -10.14
C ARG A 67 2.10 -3.34 -10.56
N ARG A 68 3.19 -3.36 -9.79
CA ARG A 68 4.28 -4.31 -10.01
C ARG A 68 3.87 -5.70 -9.56
N LYS A 69 3.81 -6.66 -10.49
CA LYS A 69 3.59 -8.07 -10.15
C LYS A 69 4.70 -8.58 -9.22
N GLN A 70 4.30 -9.13 -8.08
CA GLN A 70 5.22 -9.69 -7.11
C GLN A 70 5.77 -11.03 -7.58
N HIS A 71 7.09 -11.13 -7.76
CA HIS A 71 7.75 -12.43 -7.83
C HIS A 71 8.12 -12.88 -6.41
N ARG A 72 8.05 -14.19 -6.14
CA ARG A 72 8.15 -14.77 -4.79
C ARG A 72 9.52 -14.57 -4.12
N PHE A 73 10.49 -14.00 -4.86
CA PHE A 73 11.89 -13.82 -4.44
C PHE A 73 12.50 -12.47 -4.84
N SER A 74 11.69 -11.53 -5.34
CA SER A 74 12.17 -10.18 -5.68
C SER A 74 11.85 -9.20 -4.55
N SER A 75 12.84 -8.41 -4.12
CA SER A 75 12.57 -7.23 -3.30
C SER A 75 11.72 -6.25 -4.10
N GLN A 76 10.48 -6.02 -3.65
CA GLN A 76 9.67 -4.91 -4.14
C GLN A 76 10.25 -3.61 -3.59
N PHE A 77 10.21 -2.58 -4.43
CA PHE A 77 10.63 -1.23 -4.06
C PHE A 77 9.38 -0.40 -3.78
N VAL A 78 8.51 -0.27 -4.78
CA VAL A 78 7.23 0.46 -4.68
C VAL A 78 6.05 -0.39 -5.17
N ASP A 79 4.84 -0.02 -4.75
CA ASP A 79 3.59 -0.73 -5.07
C ASP A 79 3.08 -0.42 -6.49
N ILE A 80 3.13 0.85 -6.89
CA ILE A 80 2.62 1.35 -8.18
C ILE A 80 3.71 2.11 -8.92
N LEU A 81 3.76 1.91 -10.23
CA LEU A 81 4.54 2.72 -11.15
C LEU A 81 3.61 3.44 -12.12
N VAL A 82 4.01 4.64 -12.53
CA VAL A 82 3.42 5.36 -13.65
C VAL A 82 4.53 5.61 -14.67
N ASP A 83 4.31 5.15 -15.89
CA ASP A 83 5.21 5.41 -17.01
C ASP A 83 4.59 6.46 -17.92
N SER A 84 5.36 7.51 -18.22
CA SER A 84 5.02 8.58 -19.15
C SER A 84 6.29 9.20 -19.71
N LEU A 85 6.23 9.73 -20.93
CA LEU A 85 7.29 10.58 -21.48
C LEU A 85 7.28 11.99 -20.86
N ASN A 86 6.18 12.39 -20.24
CA ASN A 86 6.12 13.63 -19.48
C ASN A 86 6.72 13.38 -18.08
N PRO A 87 7.83 14.06 -17.71
CA PRO A 87 8.49 13.85 -16.43
C PRO A 87 7.59 14.07 -15.21
N SER A 88 6.59 14.95 -15.32
CA SER A 88 5.62 15.18 -14.25
C SER A 88 4.78 13.94 -13.92
N TYR A 89 4.63 13.01 -14.86
CA TYR A 89 3.87 11.76 -14.70
C TYR A 89 4.76 10.51 -14.72
N TYR A 90 6.09 10.67 -14.61
CA TYR A 90 7.01 9.55 -14.46
C TYR A 90 7.19 9.22 -12.97
N LEU A 91 6.29 8.41 -12.42
CA LEU A 91 6.07 8.29 -10.98
C LEU A 91 6.35 6.90 -10.40
N ALA A 92 6.71 6.89 -9.13
CA ALA A 92 6.79 5.71 -8.30
C ALA A 92 6.07 5.95 -6.97
N ILE A 93 5.11 5.09 -6.64
CA ILE A 93 4.17 5.32 -5.54
C ILE A 93 4.17 4.11 -4.60
N GLU A 94 4.54 4.34 -3.35
CA GLU A 94 4.40 3.40 -2.24
C GLU A 94 3.07 3.65 -1.53
N ASN A 95 2.33 2.60 -1.18
CA ASN A 95 1.04 2.72 -0.53
C ASN A 95 1.09 2.20 0.91
N LYS A 96 0.53 2.95 1.84
CA LYS A 96 0.28 2.51 3.22
C LYS A 96 -1.18 2.75 3.58
N SER A 97 -1.72 1.93 4.47
CA SER A 97 -3.04 2.17 5.05
C SER A 97 -2.97 2.12 6.56
N ILE A 98 -3.54 3.12 7.23
CA ILE A 98 -3.63 3.19 8.69
C ILE A 98 -5.09 3.24 9.15
N SER A 99 -5.37 2.59 10.27
CA SER A 99 -6.71 2.53 10.84
C SER A 99 -6.86 3.61 11.92
N VAL A 100 -7.49 4.72 11.56
CA VAL A 100 -7.80 5.81 12.49
C VAL A 100 -8.82 5.33 13.53
N ALA A 101 -9.76 4.47 13.12
CA ALA A 101 -10.76 3.90 14.02
C ALA A 101 -10.19 3.02 15.14
N SER A 102 -8.96 2.52 14.98
CA SER A 102 -8.27 1.76 16.04
C SER A 102 -7.36 2.64 16.91
N GLY A 103 -7.55 3.97 16.87
CA GLY A 103 -6.78 4.92 17.67
C GLY A 103 -5.40 5.26 17.10
N THR A 104 -5.08 4.84 15.86
CA THR A 104 -3.79 5.15 15.24
C THR A 104 -3.70 6.65 14.95
N SER A 105 -2.79 7.35 15.63
CA SER A 105 -2.57 8.80 15.47
C SER A 105 -1.38 9.14 14.57
N CYS A 106 -0.56 8.15 14.20
CA CYS A 106 0.66 8.34 13.43
C CYS A 106 0.94 7.14 12.52
N LEU A 107 1.48 7.41 11.33
CA LEU A 107 2.12 6.42 10.48
C LEU A 107 3.59 6.31 10.90
N TYR A 108 3.87 5.37 11.81
CA TYR A 108 5.24 5.10 12.25
C TYR A 108 6.04 4.35 11.19
N PHE A 109 7.25 4.82 10.87
CA PHE A 109 8.09 4.19 9.87
C PHE A 109 8.45 2.75 10.24
N SER A 110 8.84 2.52 11.49
CA SER A 110 9.20 1.19 12.02
C SER A 110 8.07 0.16 11.97
N GLN A 111 6.82 0.61 11.95
CA GLN A 111 5.65 -0.27 11.90
C GLN A 111 5.15 -0.51 10.47
N HIS A 112 5.28 0.49 9.59
CA HIS A 112 4.60 0.49 8.30
C HIS A 112 5.56 0.17 7.14
N PHE A 113 6.85 0.41 7.31
CA PHE A 113 7.87 0.05 6.35
C PHE A 113 8.61 -1.21 6.80
N SER A 114 8.87 -2.11 5.86
CA SER A 114 9.77 -3.23 6.13
C SER A 114 11.21 -2.75 6.27
N GLU A 115 12.05 -3.59 6.88
CA GLU A 115 13.47 -3.27 7.08
C GLU A 115 14.14 -2.85 5.76
N ASN A 116 14.85 -1.72 5.80
CA ASN A 116 15.51 -1.11 4.64
C ASN A 116 14.57 -0.78 3.47
N GLN A 117 13.24 -0.80 3.63
CA GLN A 117 12.32 -0.50 2.54
C GLN A 117 12.50 0.95 2.05
N ILE A 118 12.61 1.90 2.99
CA ILE A 118 12.78 3.32 2.66
C ILE A 118 14.07 3.53 1.86
N SER A 119 15.20 2.99 2.31
CA SER A 119 16.48 3.13 1.60
C SER A 119 16.49 2.44 0.23
N ARG A 120 15.79 1.31 0.09
CA ARG A 120 15.60 0.65 -1.21
C ARG A 120 14.73 1.47 -2.16
N ILE A 121 13.68 2.13 -1.66
CA ILE A 121 12.86 3.03 -2.47
C ILE A 121 13.68 4.24 -2.90
N ASP A 122 14.42 4.86 -1.98
CA ASP A 122 15.27 6.02 -2.28
C ASP A 122 16.27 5.71 -3.41
N ASN A 123 17.01 4.60 -3.29
CA ASN A 123 17.94 4.12 -4.31
C ASN A 123 17.23 3.84 -5.66
N PHE A 124 16.00 3.31 -5.63
CA PHE A 124 15.22 3.09 -6.84
C PHE A 124 14.80 4.40 -7.50
N LEU A 125 14.38 5.40 -6.73
CA LEU A 125 14.01 6.73 -7.25
C LEU A 125 15.23 7.43 -7.85
N GLU A 126 16.36 7.46 -7.14
CA GLU A 126 17.61 8.05 -7.61
C GLU A 126 18.09 7.42 -8.93
N LYS A 127 18.05 6.09 -9.04
CA LYS A 127 18.47 5.38 -10.25
C LYS A 127 17.50 5.50 -11.41
N SER A 128 16.22 5.65 -11.13
CA SER A 128 15.20 5.68 -12.17
C SER A 128 14.85 7.08 -12.65
N GLY A 129 15.13 8.12 -11.86
CA GLY A 129 14.72 9.50 -12.16
C GLY A 129 13.21 9.74 -12.01
N ARG A 130 12.48 8.83 -11.35
CA ARG A 130 11.04 8.99 -11.09
C ARG A 130 10.78 9.94 -9.93
N SER A 131 9.69 10.69 -10.02
CA SER A 131 9.14 11.39 -8.86
C SER A 131 8.46 10.40 -7.91
N GLY A 132 8.87 10.41 -6.65
CA GLY A 132 8.37 9.49 -5.63
C GLY A 132 7.21 10.05 -4.84
N PHE A 133 6.24 9.21 -4.49
CA PHE A 133 5.17 9.54 -3.54
C PHE A 133 4.90 8.39 -2.57
N LEU A 134 4.53 8.76 -1.34
CA LEU A 134 3.89 7.89 -0.36
C LEU A 134 2.39 8.21 -0.33
N SER A 135 1.55 7.27 -0.76
CA SER A 135 0.10 7.37 -0.69
C SER A 135 -0.42 6.72 0.59
N VAL A 136 -1.16 7.47 1.41
CA VAL A 136 -1.64 7.00 2.72
C VAL A 136 -3.17 6.95 2.74
N GLU A 137 -3.74 5.75 2.86
CA GLU A 137 -5.18 5.53 3.09
C GLU A 137 -5.50 5.54 4.59
N LEU A 138 -6.34 6.50 5.00
CA LEU A 138 -6.95 6.57 6.32
C LEU A 138 -8.26 5.77 6.34
N LYS A 139 -8.26 4.65 7.07
CA LYS A 139 -9.45 3.82 7.33
C LYS A 139 -10.17 4.36 8.57
N MET A 140 -11.33 4.97 8.34
CA MET A 140 -12.12 5.68 9.35
C MET A 140 -13.10 4.77 10.12
N GLY A 141 -13.03 3.45 9.94
CA GLY A 141 -13.94 2.48 10.56
C GLY A 141 -15.19 2.18 9.74
N LYS A 142 -16.04 1.30 10.27
CA LYS A 142 -17.26 0.83 9.60
C LYS A 142 -18.23 1.99 9.35
N GLY A 143 -18.76 2.08 8.12
CA GLY A 143 -19.72 3.12 7.73
C GLY A 143 -19.10 4.48 7.38
N ASN A 144 -17.84 4.73 7.72
CA ASN A 144 -17.15 5.98 7.40
C ASN A 144 -16.38 5.89 6.08
N LYS A 145 -16.47 6.95 5.28
CA LYS A 145 -15.71 7.05 4.02
C LYS A 145 -14.20 7.07 4.32
N ARG A 146 -13.45 6.23 3.62
CA ARG A 146 -11.97 6.28 3.62
C ARG A 146 -11.48 7.57 2.98
N ARG A 147 -10.30 8.02 3.37
CA ARG A 147 -9.63 9.20 2.82
C ARG A 147 -8.22 8.81 2.44
N ALA A 148 -7.68 9.36 1.36
CA ALA A 148 -6.29 9.14 1.01
C ALA A 148 -5.57 10.45 0.74
N TYR A 149 -4.26 10.45 0.99
CA TYR A 149 -3.38 11.61 0.87
C TYR A 149 -2.08 11.19 0.19
N MET A 150 -1.52 12.06 -0.66
CA MET A 150 -0.24 11.84 -1.32
C MET A 150 0.83 12.73 -0.70
N ILE A 151 1.86 12.10 -0.14
CA ILE A 151 3.01 12.74 0.47
C ILE A 151 4.17 12.64 -0.52
N PRO A 152 4.74 13.78 -0.97
CA PRO A 152 5.98 13.77 -1.75
C PRO A 152 7.11 12.99 -1.04
N TRP A 153 7.86 12.17 -1.76
CA TRP A 153 8.85 11.27 -1.15
C TRP A 153 10.03 12.00 -0.50
N ASP A 154 10.38 13.19 -0.97
CA ASP A 154 11.35 14.10 -0.34
C ASP A 154 10.98 14.40 1.12
N GLN A 155 9.69 14.49 1.45
CA GLN A 155 9.24 14.66 2.83
C GLN A 155 9.50 13.42 3.67
N VAL A 156 9.34 12.21 3.10
CA VAL A 156 9.69 10.96 3.78
C VAL A 156 11.19 10.91 4.05
N LYS A 157 12.00 11.22 3.03
CA LYS A 157 13.47 11.28 3.13
C LYS A 157 13.92 12.27 4.21
N LYS A 158 13.41 13.49 4.16
CA LYS A 158 13.73 14.54 5.15
C LYS A 158 13.41 14.12 6.58
N LYS A 159 12.27 13.48 6.82
CA LYS A 159 11.90 12.99 8.16
C LYS A 159 12.86 11.91 8.64
N VAL A 160 13.25 10.97 7.77
CA VAL A 160 14.23 9.94 8.12
C VAL A 160 15.62 10.53 8.38
N GLU A 161 16.05 11.51 7.59
CA GLU A 161 17.32 12.23 7.78
C GLU A 161 17.36 13.04 9.09
N ASN A 162 16.19 13.49 9.57
CA ASN A 162 16.01 14.20 10.84
C ASN A 162 15.72 13.27 12.03
N ASP A 163 15.87 11.94 11.88
CA ASP A 163 15.55 10.93 12.90
C ASP A 163 14.08 10.98 13.42
N GLU A 164 13.15 11.48 12.60
CA GLU A 164 11.73 11.51 12.92
C GLU A 164 11.08 10.13 12.75
N VAL A 165 10.13 9.79 13.62
CA VAL A 165 9.59 8.43 13.73
C VAL A 165 8.49 8.08 12.73
N GLY A 166 7.94 9.08 12.01
CA GLY A 166 6.79 8.89 11.15
C GLY A 166 6.01 10.18 10.86
N PHE A 167 4.81 10.04 10.33
CA PHE A 167 3.91 11.16 10.04
C PHE A 167 2.67 11.14 10.94
N GLU A 168 2.40 12.26 11.64
CA GLU A 168 1.19 12.40 12.42
C GLU A 168 -0.05 12.54 11.53
N LEU A 169 -1.23 12.16 12.03
CA LEU A 169 -2.48 12.27 11.26
C LEU A 169 -2.78 13.69 10.77
N ASN A 170 -2.49 14.71 11.57
CA ASN A 170 -2.77 16.09 11.18
C ASN A 170 -1.80 16.58 10.10
N GLU A 171 -0.55 16.14 10.18
CA GLU A 171 0.46 16.34 9.14
C GLU A 171 0.04 15.65 7.83
N ILE A 172 -0.35 14.36 7.87
CA ILE A 172 -0.83 13.63 6.69
C ILE A 172 -1.97 14.38 6.00
N LYS A 173 -2.90 14.96 6.78
CA LYS A 173 -4.06 15.67 6.24
C LYS A 173 -3.72 17.01 5.57
N SER A 174 -2.52 17.55 5.80
CA SER A 174 -2.05 18.79 5.18
C SER A 174 -1.57 18.59 3.73
N PHE A 175 -1.26 17.35 3.36
CA PHE A 175 -0.83 17.00 2.00
C PHE A 175 -2.00 16.86 1.02
N VAL A 176 -1.67 16.62 -0.25
CA VAL A 176 -2.63 16.53 -1.35
C VAL A 176 -3.64 15.43 -1.07
N LYS A 177 -4.92 15.81 -0.93
CA LYS A 177 -6.01 14.88 -0.68
C LYS A 177 -6.51 14.26 -1.98
N LEU A 178 -6.53 12.93 -2.03
CA LEU A 178 -7.22 12.16 -3.04
C LEU A 178 -8.71 12.09 -2.70
N LYS A 179 -9.54 12.74 -3.51
CA LYS A 179 -11.00 12.73 -3.29
C LYS A 179 -11.54 11.35 -3.64
N ARG A 180 -12.43 10.82 -2.80
CA ARG A 180 -13.16 9.59 -3.11
C ARG A 180 -14.55 9.95 -3.63
N ASP A 181 -14.86 9.56 -4.85
CA ASP A 181 -16.13 9.83 -5.54
C ASP A 181 -16.63 8.56 -6.24
N GLY A 182 -17.94 8.30 -6.19
CA GLY A 182 -18.56 7.14 -6.85
C GLY A 182 -18.04 5.75 -6.47
N GLY A 183 -17.15 5.62 -5.47
CA GLY A 183 -16.52 4.35 -5.08
C GLY A 183 -15.00 4.33 -5.27
N GLY A 184 -14.47 5.12 -6.19
CA GLY A 184 -13.03 5.21 -6.52
C GLY A 184 -12.36 6.51 -6.06
N TYR A 185 -11.05 6.62 -6.25
CA TYR A 185 -10.31 7.85 -6.01
C TYR A 185 -10.28 8.74 -7.27
N ARG A 186 -10.10 10.05 -7.08
CA ARG A 186 -9.82 11.02 -8.14
C ARG A 186 -8.49 11.70 -7.86
N ILE A 187 -7.64 11.73 -8.88
CA ILE A 187 -6.37 12.47 -8.86
C ILE A 187 -6.68 13.95 -9.14
N PRO A 188 -6.30 14.89 -8.25
CA PRO A 188 -6.51 16.31 -8.51
C PRO A 188 -5.54 16.79 -9.59
N TYR A 189 -5.94 17.77 -10.41
CA TYR A 189 -5.08 18.28 -11.52
C TYR A 189 -3.71 18.81 -11.05
N LYS A 190 -3.64 19.36 -9.84
CA LYS A 190 -2.40 19.76 -9.17
C LYS A 190 -2.10 18.80 -8.02
N PHE A 191 -1.23 17.83 -8.26
CA PHE A 191 -0.69 16.91 -7.24
C PHE A 191 0.83 16.73 -7.33
N ILE A 192 1.42 17.36 -8.34
CA ILE A 192 2.83 17.38 -8.73
C ILE A 192 3.32 18.81 -8.52
#